data_AF-A0A8I6S7Y1-F1
#
_entry.id   AF-A0A8I6S7Y1-F1
#
_cell.length_a   1.000
_cell.length_b   1.000
_cell.length_c   1.000
_cell.angle_alpha   90.00
_cell.angle_beta   90.00
_cell.angle_gamma   90.00
#
_symmetry.space_group_name_H-M   'P 1'
#
loop_
_entity.id
_entity.type
_entity.pdbx_description
1 polymer ?
#
loop_
_entity_poly.entity_id
_entity_poly.type
_entity_poly.pdbx_seq_one_letter_code
_entity_poly.pdbx_strand_id
1 'polypeptide(L)'
;MASISFTGYTSGMGNILSQLTTNEQTRLTPIKAQQTLYENRDKAFDTLKSALEKLNTAAEALTKASSINKTSVSSTNTAFTATTDSKATNGNYSVEVKTLATAQSLISGEFASNTAQQGSATENNTRTLTISQPGQDKPLEIKLTDDQTSLVGIRDAINKANGNVGASIIKVDDDTYYLSITAKDTGTDAKMTISVTGDDTLNSKLNYTSDTGAGSGAMTQQTAAQNASIKLNGMTIERQSNTISDAIDGVTLTLKSQTATNSSETLSIASDIAPMKTAVQNYVDAYNALQTTIGTLTKYTEVDPGSDAQSTSNGVLLGNSTVRGIQTSLKTQISSAQSGMDISTLNEMCVKQNPKTGMLEIDSDKLTTALTDNSSQV
;
A
#
# COMPACT_ATOMS: atom_id res chain seq x y z
N MET A 1 -62.59 -0.64 85.48
CA MET A 1 -61.56 0.15 84.75
C MET A 1 -60.53 -0.82 84.21
N ALA A 2 -60.55 -1.06 82.89
CA ALA A 2 -59.45 -1.69 82.18
C ALA A 2 -58.92 -0.61 81.23
N SER A 3 -57.73 -0.13 81.52
CA SER A 3 -57.02 0.88 80.74
C SER A 3 -56.76 0.34 79.34
N ILE A 4 -57.31 0.98 78.31
CA ILE A 4 -56.76 0.86 76.97
C ILE A 4 -55.46 1.66 76.97
N SER A 5 -54.33 0.98 77.14
CA SER A 5 -53.02 1.56 76.92
C SER A 5 -52.79 1.66 75.42
N PHE A 6 -52.89 2.86 74.87
CA PHE A 6 -52.31 3.19 73.57
C PHE A 6 -50.80 3.15 73.71
N THR A 7 -50.21 1.96 73.53
CA THR A 7 -48.76 1.82 73.37
C THR A 7 -48.38 2.53 72.08
N GLY A 8 -47.61 3.61 72.25
CA GLY A 8 -47.39 4.66 71.26
C GLY A 8 -46.97 4.15 69.88
N TYR A 9 -47.44 4.89 68.88
CA TYR A 9 -47.10 4.78 67.46
C TYR A 9 -45.58 4.91 67.13
N THR A 10 -44.72 5.07 68.14
CA THR A 10 -43.31 5.49 67.96
C THR A 10 -42.34 4.33 67.72
N SER A 11 -42.66 3.10 68.15
CA SER A 11 -41.79 1.92 67.96
C SER A 11 -42.06 1.11 66.68
N GLY A 12 -43.14 1.43 65.95
CA GLY A 12 -43.47 0.85 64.64
C GLY A 12 -43.30 1.81 63.46
N MET A 13 -43.13 3.11 63.71
CA MET A 13 -43.07 4.15 62.68
C MET A 13 -41.91 3.94 61.70
N GLY A 14 -40.74 3.52 62.19
CA GLY A 14 -39.58 3.22 61.34
C GLY A 14 -39.79 1.99 60.45
N ASN A 15 -40.52 0.98 60.94
CA ASN A 15 -40.84 -0.22 60.15
C ASN A 15 -41.92 0.07 59.10
N ILE A 16 -42.96 0.83 59.47
CA ILE A 16 -44.00 1.29 58.54
C ILE A 16 -43.41 2.22 57.47
N LEU A 17 -42.52 3.14 57.86
CA LEU A 17 -41.83 4.03 56.91
C LEU A 17 -40.91 3.23 55.97
N SER A 18 -40.21 2.21 56.46
CA SER A 18 -39.39 1.30 55.64
C SER A 18 -40.26 0.46 54.69
N GLN A 19 -41.39 -0.05 55.15
CA GLN A 19 -42.35 -0.81 54.34
C GLN A 19 -43.02 0.08 53.27
N LEU A 20 -43.40 1.31 53.60
CA LEU A 20 -43.91 2.30 52.66
C LEU A 20 -42.84 2.66 51.62
N THR A 21 -41.60 2.92 52.06
CA THR A 21 -40.48 3.23 51.17
C THR A 21 -40.19 2.05 50.21
N THR A 22 -40.22 0.82 50.72
CA THR A 22 -40.03 -0.40 49.91
C THR A 22 -41.17 -0.57 48.90
N ASN A 23 -42.42 -0.34 49.31
CA ASN A 23 -43.58 -0.40 48.44
C ASN A 23 -43.51 0.69 47.36
N GLU A 24 -43.16 1.92 47.71
CA GLU A 24 -42.93 3.00 46.75
C GLU A 24 -41.80 2.67 45.77
N GLN A 25 -40.73 2.01 46.22
CA GLN A 25 -39.64 1.56 45.35
C GLN A 25 -40.07 0.47 44.35
N THR A 26 -41.13 -0.32 44.62
CA THR A 26 -41.66 -1.28 43.62
C THR A 26 -42.17 -0.59 42.36
N ARG A 27 -42.59 0.68 42.45
CA ARG A 27 -42.98 1.50 41.28
C ARG A 27 -41.80 1.81 40.35
N LEU A 28 -40.56 1.72 40.85
CA LEU A 28 -39.35 1.90 40.06
C LEU A 28 -38.91 0.61 39.34
N THR A 29 -39.36 -0.56 39.79
CA THR A 29 -39.03 -1.85 39.16
C THR A 29 -39.31 -1.90 37.65
N PRO A 30 -40.51 -1.52 37.14
CA PRO A 30 -40.76 -1.52 35.70
C PRO A 30 -39.86 -0.53 34.94
N ILE A 31 -39.53 0.62 35.54
CA ILE A 31 -38.65 1.63 34.92
C ILE A 31 -37.21 1.11 34.85
N LYS A 32 -36.70 0.50 35.92
CA LYS A 32 -35.37 -0.15 35.93
C LYS A 32 -35.29 -1.30 34.93
N ALA A 33 -36.36 -2.11 34.82
CA ALA A 33 -36.43 -3.18 33.83
C ALA A 33 -36.42 -2.63 32.39
N GLN A 34 -37.15 -1.54 32.12
CA GLN A 34 -37.10 -0.85 30.83
C GLN A 34 -35.71 -0.28 30.54
N GLN A 35 -35.06 0.33 31.54
CA GLN A 35 -33.71 0.85 31.40
C GLN A 35 -32.72 -0.26 31.01
N THR A 36 -32.68 -1.36 31.76
CA THR A 36 -31.82 -2.51 31.44
C THR A 36 -32.13 -3.10 30.06
N LEU A 37 -33.40 -3.13 29.65
CA LEU A 37 -33.78 -3.56 28.30
C LEU A 37 -33.19 -2.64 27.23
N TYR A 38 -33.28 -1.31 27.39
CA TYR A 38 -32.72 -0.37 26.43
C TYR A 38 -31.19 -0.42 26.39
N GLU A 39 -30.52 -0.54 27.54
CA GLU A 39 -29.06 -0.72 27.60
C GLU A 39 -28.60 -1.99 26.89
N ASN A 40 -29.34 -3.09 27.03
CA ASN A 40 -29.04 -4.35 26.32
C ASN A 40 -29.32 -4.24 24.81
N ARG A 41 -30.35 -3.48 24.41
CA ARG A 41 -30.63 -3.19 22.99
C ARG A 41 -29.53 -2.36 22.36
N ASP A 42 -29.03 -1.34 23.07
CA ASP A 42 -27.95 -0.47 22.61
C ASP A 42 -26.68 -1.28 22.31
N LYS A 43 -26.24 -2.10 23.28
CA LYS A 43 -25.11 -3.04 23.10
C LYS A 43 -25.31 -4.01 21.95
N ALA A 44 -26.55 -4.47 21.73
CA ALA A 44 -26.87 -5.34 20.61
C ALA A 44 -26.79 -4.63 19.26
N PHE A 45 -27.23 -3.37 19.18
CA PHE A 45 -27.05 -2.56 17.98
C PHE A 45 -25.59 -2.22 17.72
N ASP A 46 -24.77 -1.97 18.75
CA ASP A 46 -23.32 -1.79 18.59
C ASP A 46 -22.64 -3.05 18.04
N THR A 47 -23.06 -4.22 18.53
CA THR A 47 -22.57 -5.52 18.04
C THR A 47 -22.97 -5.73 16.58
N LEU A 48 -24.22 -5.42 16.23
CA LEU A 48 -24.72 -5.51 14.85
C LEU A 48 -23.99 -4.54 13.92
N LYS A 49 -23.78 -3.29 14.36
CA LYS A 49 -23.04 -2.27 13.63
C LYS A 49 -21.61 -2.72 13.35
N SER A 50 -20.92 -3.24 14.37
CA SER A 50 -19.55 -3.76 14.22
C SER A 50 -19.48 -4.92 13.21
N ALA A 51 -20.48 -5.81 13.18
CA ALA A 51 -20.55 -6.88 12.19
C ALA A 51 -20.82 -6.36 10.77
N LEU A 52 -21.67 -5.33 10.62
CA LEU A 52 -21.92 -4.67 9.35
C LEU A 52 -20.69 -3.93 8.81
N GLU A 53 -19.93 -3.26 9.67
CA GLU A 53 -18.67 -2.58 9.28
C GLU A 53 -17.61 -3.58 8.79
N LYS A 54 -17.52 -4.75 9.43
CA LYS A 54 -16.66 -5.85 8.96
C LYS A 54 -17.08 -6.37 7.59
N LEU A 55 -18.38 -6.57 7.37
CA LEU A 55 -18.91 -6.97 6.06
C LEU A 55 -18.62 -5.90 4.99
N ASN A 56 -18.80 -4.62 5.32
CA ASN A 56 -18.48 -3.52 4.40
C ASN A 56 -16.99 -3.51 4.04
N THR A 57 -16.11 -3.66 5.01
CA THR A 57 -14.65 -3.73 4.79
C THR A 57 -14.28 -4.90 3.87
N ALA A 58 -14.89 -6.06 4.07
CA ALA A 58 -14.67 -7.22 3.20
C ALA A 58 -15.20 -7.00 1.78
N ALA A 59 -16.35 -6.31 1.62
CA ALA A 59 -16.89 -5.95 0.31
C ALA A 59 -15.99 -4.95 -0.45
N GLU A 60 -15.42 -3.96 0.25
CA GLU A 60 -14.44 -3.03 -0.32
C GLU A 60 -13.15 -3.76 -0.75
N ALA A 61 -12.68 -4.71 0.06
CA ALA A 61 -11.52 -5.53 -0.29
C ALA A 61 -11.79 -6.39 -1.53
N LEU A 62 -12.98 -6.97 -1.65
CA LEU A 62 -13.40 -7.72 -2.84
C LEU A 62 -13.46 -6.85 -4.10
N THR A 63 -13.97 -5.62 -3.97
CA THR A 63 -14.00 -4.64 -5.07
C THR A 63 -12.59 -4.22 -5.51
N LYS A 64 -11.63 -4.15 -4.58
CA LYS A 64 -10.23 -3.90 -4.92
C LYS A 64 -9.57 -5.12 -5.54
N ALA A 65 -9.91 -6.32 -5.09
CA ALA A 65 -9.36 -7.57 -5.60
C ALA A 65 -9.70 -7.81 -7.08
N SER A 66 -10.86 -7.36 -7.56
CA SER A 66 -11.20 -7.38 -8.99
C SER A 66 -10.35 -6.43 -9.85
N SER A 67 -9.67 -5.46 -9.21
CA SER A 67 -8.69 -4.58 -9.85
C SER A 67 -7.24 -5.08 -9.71
N ILE A 68 -7.00 -6.17 -8.96
CA ILE A 68 -5.66 -6.76 -8.81
C ILE A 68 -5.28 -7.48 -10.09
N ASN A 69 -4.00 -7.38 -10.45
CA ASN A 69 -3.44 -8.00 -11.64
C ASN A 69 -3.74 -9.50 -11.67
N LYS A 70 -4.31 -9.96 -12.79
CA LYS A 70 -4.75 -11.36 -12.98
C LYS A 70 -3.60 -12.33 -13.16
N THR A 71 -2.37 -11.84 -13.12
CA THR A 71 -1.15 -12.60 -13.28
C THR A 71 -0.18 -12.25 -12.17
N SER A 72 0.69 -13.20 -11.85
CA SER A 72 1.85 -12.99 -11.00
C SER A 72 3.07 -13.68 -11.58
N VAL A 73 4.22 -13.33 -11.02
CA VAL A 73 5.49 -13.98 -11.34
C VAL A 73 5.62 -15.21 -10.46
N SER A 74 5.65 -16.38 -11.09
CA SER A 74 5.71 -17.69 -10.42
C SER A 74 7.11 -18.28 -10.36
N SER A 75 8.11 -17.63 -10.97
CA SER A 75 9.50 -18.06 -10.91
C SER A 75 10.34 -17.28 -9.88
N THR A 76 11.34 -17.95 -9.32
CA THR A 76 12.35 -17.35 -8.45
C THR A 76 13.56 -16.94 -9.29
N ASN A 77 13.91 -15.66 -9.24
CA ASN A 77 15.00 -15.07 -10.01
C ASN A 77 15.94 -14.32 -9.05
N THR A 78 17.26 -14.45 -9.24
CA THR A 78 18.26 -13.78 -8.40
C THR A 78 18.79 -12.52 -9.07
N ALA A 79 18.90 -12.54 -10.41
CA ALA A 79 19.45 -11.45 -11.19
C ALA A 79 18.47 -10.29 -11.39
N PHE A 80 17.16 -10.54 -11.25
CA PHE A 80 16.12 -9.53 -11.38
C PHE A 80 14.87 -9.88 -10.56
N THR A 81 13.99 -8.90 -10.41
CA THR A 81 12.58 -9.11 -10.04
C THR A 81 11.68 -8.66 -11.15
N ALA A 82 10.46 -9.17 -11.19
CA ALA A 82 9.44 -8.72 -12.13
C ALA A 82 8.13 -8.49 -11.39
N THR A 83 7.38 -7.50 -11.84
CA THR A 83 5.98 -7.26 -11.48
C THR A 83 5.15 -7.18 -12.74
N THR A 84 3.88 -7.56 -12.63
CA THR A 84 2.93 -7.57 -13.75
C THR A 84 1.80 -6.59 -13.50
N ASP A 85 1.21 -6.06 -14.56
CA ASP A 85 -0.03 -5.28 -14.55
C ASP A 85 -1.18 -6.03 -15.26
N SER A 86 -2.33 -5.37 -15.43
CA SER A 86 -3.52 -5.92 -16.09
C SER A 86 -3.36 -6.39 -17.55
N LYS A 87 -2.29 -5.96 -18.24
CA LYS A 87 -2.00 -6.32 -19.64
C LYS A 87 -1.05 -7.51 -19.76
N ALA A 88 -0.43 -7.93 -18.66
CA ALA A 88 0.48 -9.06 -18.68
C ALA A 88 -0.23 -10.32 -19.14
N THR A 89 0.46 -11.11 -19.95
CA THR A 89 -0.04 -12.38 -20.47
C THR A 89 0.75 -13.54 -19.89
N ASN A 90 0.08 -14.68 -19.71
CA ASN A 90 0.73 -15.90 -19.24
C ASN A 90 1.81 -16.33 -20.24
N GLY A 91 2.99 -16.65 -19.74
CA GLY A 91 4.10 -17.03 -20.60
C GLY A 91 5.41 -17.22 -19.85
N ASN A 92 6.36 -17.87 -20.52
CA ASN A 92 7.72 -18.03 -20.03
C ASN A 92 8.67 -17.22 -20.93
N TYR A 93 9.56 -16.46 -20.29
CA TYR A 93 10.55 -15.64 -20.96
C TYR A 93 11.94 -15.99 -20.43
N SER A 94 12.88 -16.25 -21.32
CA SER A 94 14.30 -16.40 -20.97
C SER A 94 14.92 -15.00 -20.85
N VAL A 95 15.51 -14.69 -19.70
CA VAL A 95 16.11 -13.40 -19.39
C VAL A 95 17.57 -13.62 -18.96
N GLU A 96 18.51 -13.11 -19.76
CA GLU A 96 19.94 -13.02 -19.43
C GLU A 96 20.29 -11.55 -19.19
N VAL A 97 20.81 -11.22 -17.99
CA VAL A 97 21.21 -9.86 -17.63
C VAL A 97 22.69 -9.71 -17.91
N LYS A 98 23.05 -9.01 -18.99
CA LYS A 98 24.45 -8.84 -19.40
C LYS A 98 25.14 -7.73 -18.64
N THR A 99 24.52 -6.56 -18.55
CA THR A 99 25.08 -5.38 -17.85
C THR A 99 23.96 -4.66 -17.13
N LEU A 100 24.29 -4.06 -15.98
CA LEU A 100 23.40 -3.16 -15.27
C LEU A 100 23.62 -1.73 -15.76
N ALA A 101 22.56 -0.94 -15.68
CA ALA A 101 22.68 0.49 -15.87
C ALA A 101 23.41 1.11 -14.67
N THR A 102 24.39 1.96 -14.93
CA THR A 102 25.16 2.68 -13.90
C THR A 102 25.08 4.18 -14.14
N ALA A 103 24.98 4.94 -13.06
CA ALA A 103 25.08 6.39 -13.09
C ALA A 103 26.55 6.80 -13.11
N GLN A 104 26.86 7.83 -13.89
CA GLN A 104 28.23 8.33 -13.93
C GLN A 104 28.56 9.04 -12.61
N SER A 105 29.75 8.77 -12.08
CA SER A 105 30.32 9.50 -10.96
C SER A 105 31.69 10.05 -11.35
N LEU A 106 31.86 11.35 -11.14
CA LEU A 106 33.10 12.08 -11.35
C LEU A 106 33.64 12.56 -10.00
N ILE A 107 34.95 12.46 -9.81
CA ILE A 107 35.64 12.93 -8.62
C ILE A 107 36.69 13.95 -9.06
N SER A 108 36.78 15.08 -8.38
CA SER A 108 37.77 16.11 -8.65
C SER A 108 39.21 15.65 -8.36
N GLY A 109 40.19 16.50 -8.65
CA GLY A 109 41.49 16.42 -7.99
C GLY A 109 41.40 16.69 -6.48
N GLU A 110 42.54 16.55 -5.80
CA GLU A 110 42.70 16.81 -4.37
C GLU A 110 42.60 18.32 -4.05
N PHE A 111 41.96 18.62 -2.91
CA PHE A 111 41.90 19.95 -2.32
C PHE A 111 42.32 19.95 -0.85
N ALA A 112 43.14 20.95 -0.48
CA ALA A 112 43.62 21.16 0.88
C ALA A 112 42.54 21.59 1.90
N SER A 113 41.40 22.13 1.42
CA SER A 113 40.34 22.69 2.25
C SER A 113 39.01 22.68 1.52
N ASN A 114 37.93 22.44 2.26
CA ASN A 114 36.56 22.49 1.75
C ASN A 114 35.90 23.88 1.84
N THR A 115 36.48 24.81 2.58
CA THR A 115 35.95 26.18 2.81
C THR A 115 36.75 27.26 2.11
N ALA A 116 38.01 27.00 1.77
CA ALA A 116 38.82 27.92 0.96
C ALA A 116 38.22 28.08 -0.44
N GLN A 117 38.19 29.32 -0.93
CA GLN A 117 37.71 29.64 -2.28
C GLN A 117 38.67 29.06 -3.33
N GLN A 118 38.13 28.37 -4.32
CA GLN A 118 38.91 27.69 -5.35
C GLN A 118 38.98 28.44 -6.67
N GLY A 119 38.10 29.41 -6.87
CA GLY A 119 38.05 30.29 -8.04
C GLY A 119 38.81 31.60 -7.83
N SER A 120 38.98 32.34 -8.92
CA SER A 120 39.55 33.69 -8.90
C SER A 120 38.46 34.74 -8.64
N ALA A 121 38.86 35.90 -8.13
CA ALA A 121 37.97 37.05 -8.09
C ALA A 121 37.64 37.46 -9.54
N THR A 122 36.37 37.72 -9.82
CA THR A 122 35.88 38.06 -11.17
C THR A 122 35.37 39.49 -11.21
N GLU A 123 35.53 40.20 -12.34
CA GLU A 123 35.17 41.63 -12.46
C GLU A 123 33.69 41.91 -12.12
N ASN A 124 32.79 40.96 -12.42
CA ASN A 124 31.35 41.08 -12.17
C ASN A 124 30.86 40.22 -11.00
N ASN A 125 31.78 39.67 -10.20
CA ASN A 125 31.47 38.72 -9.12
C ASN A 125 30.56 37.57 -9.59
N THR A 126 30.73 37.07 -10.81
CA THR A 126 29.89 36.02 -11.38
C THR A 126 30.67 35.13 -12.35
N ARG A 127 30.41 33.83 -12.27
CA ARG A 127 30.83 32.80 -13.22
C ARG A 127 29.73 31.77 -13.37
N THR A 128 29.75 30.99 -14.44
CA THR A 128 28.72 29.97 -14.69
C THR A 128 29.35 28.59 -14.80
N LEU A 129 29.03 27.73 -13.84
CA LEU A 129 29.27 26.30 -13.90
C LEU A 129 28.16 25.67 -14.74
N THR A 130 28.53 25.00 -15.83
CA THR A 130 27.61 24.36 -16.76
C THR A 130 27.83 22.85 -16.71
N ILE A 131 26.76 22.11 -16.48
CA ILE A 131 26.75 20.64 -16.52
C ILE A 131 25.76 20.21 -17.62
N SER A 132 26.28 19.61 -18.68
CA SER A 132 25.47 19.11 -19.80
C SER A 132 25.37 17.60 -19.76
N GLN A 133 24.19 17.06 -20.06
CA GLN A 133 23.92 15.63 -20.19
C GLN A 133 23.13 15.39 -21.49
N PRO A 134 23.47 14.37 -22.30
CA PRO A 134 22.74 14.07 -23.53
C PRO A 134 21.23 13.82 -23.34
N GLY A 135 20.85 13.24 -22.20
CA GLY A 135 19.45 12.97 -21.85
C GLY A 135 18.65 14.18 -21.38
N GLN A 136 19.23 15.38 -21.40
CA GLN A 136 18.58 16.61 -20.97
C GLN A 136 18.52 17.61 -22.13
N ASP A 137 17.34 18.21 -22.35
CA ASP A 137 17.15 19.19 -23.44
C ASP A 137 18.00 20.46 -23.28
N LYS A 138 18.35 20.80 -22.03
CA LYS A 138 19.11 22.00 -21.68
C LYS A 138 20.20 21.66 -20.67
N PRO A 139 21.36 22.31 -20.76
CA PRO A 139 22.39 22.18 -19.74
C PRO A 139 21.92 22.80 -18.42
N LEU A 140 22.42 22.25 -17.32
CA LEU A 140 22.27 22.83 -16.00
C LEU A 140 23.28 23.96 -15.84
N GLU A 141 22.80 25.20 -15.84
CA GLU A 141 23.63 26.39 -15.62
C GLU A 141 23.50 26.87 -14.17
N ILE A 142 24.62 26.95 -13.46
CA ILE A 142 24.71 27.35 -12.06
C ILE A 142 25.60 28.58 -11.98
N LYS A 143 25.00 29.71 -11.59
CA LYS A 143 25.74 30.94 -11.35
C LYS A 143 26.38 30.90 -9.97
N LEU A 144 27.69 31.14 -9.90
CA LEU A 144 28.45 31.21 -8.65
C LEU A 144 29.02 32.63 -8.47
N THR A 145 28.95 33.12 -7.24
CA THR A 145 29.66 34.34 -6.78
C THR A 145 31.04 33.98 -6.22
N ASP A 146 31.90 34.98 -5.96
CA ASP A 146 33.29 34.81 -5.52
C ASP A 146 33.37 34.08 -4.16
N ASP A 147 32.35 34.22 -3.31
CA ASP A 147 32.20 33.54 -2.02
C ASP A 147 31.64 32.11 -2.13
N GLN A 148 31.19 31.69 -3.31
CA GLN A 148 30.59 30.38 -3.56
C GLN A 148 31.52 29.39 -4.27
N THR A 149 32.79 29.74 -4.46
CA THR A 149 33.77 28.89 -5.15
C THR A 149 34.51 27.90 -4.24
N SER A 150 34.17 27.83 -2.96
CA SER A 150 34.61 26.76 -2.06
C SER A 150 33.92 25.44 -2.39
N LEU A 151 34.48 24.29 -1.98
CA LEU A 151 33.82 23.00 -2.24
C LEU A 151 32.42 22.93 -1.62
N VAL A 152 32.26 23.49 -0.42
CA VAL A 152 30.95 23.62 0.25
C VAL A 152 30.01 24.47 -0.58
N GLY A 153 30.47 25.64 -1.04
CA GLY A 153 29.68 26.53 -1.89
C GLY A 153 29.24 25.88 -3.20
N ILE A 154 30.16 25.19 -3.88
CA ILE A 154 29.89 24.50 -5.15
C ILE A 154 28.89 23.35 -4.94
N ARG A 155 29.10 22.51 -3.90
CA ARG A 155 28.18 21.42 -3.55
C ARG A 155 26.78 21.96 -3.32
N ASP A 156 26.65 22.99 -2.50
CA ASP A 156 25.36 23.56 -2.12
C ASP A 156 24.68 24.22 -3.32
N ALA A 157 25.44 24.91 -4.19
CA ALA A 157 24.92 25.49 -5.42
C ALA A 157 24.41 24.43 -6.41
N ILE A 158 25.18 23.34 -6.62
CA ILE A 158 24.75 22.22 -7.49
C ILE A 158 23.47 21.57 -6.94
N ASN A 159 23.46 21.26 -5.65
CA ASN A 159 22.31 20.58 -5.04
C ASN A 159 21.07 21.50 -4.98
N LYS A 160 21.25 22.80 -4.76
CA LYS A 160 20.17 23.79 -4.77
C LYS A 160 19.58 24.03 -6.16
N ALA A 161 20.38 23.90 -7.21
CA ALA A 161 19.91 24.02 -8.58
C ALA A 161 18.92 22.91 -8.99
N ASN A 162 18.82 21.82 -8.19
CA ASN A 162 17.86 20.74 -8.37
C ASN A 162 17.87 20.09 -9.77
N GLY A 163 19.02 20.09 -10.45
CA GLY A 163 19.19 19.40 -11.73
C GLY A 163 19.33 17.89 -11.59
N ASN A 164 19.64 17.21 -12.69
CA ASN A 164 19.75 15.75 -12.76
C ASN A 164 21.11 15.19 -12.26
N VAL A 165 21.76 15.92 -11.36
CA VAL A 165 23.04 15.58 -10.74
C VAL A 165 22.99 15.92 -9.26
N GLY A 166 23.84 15.27 -8.47
CA GLY A 166 24.06 15.55 -7.06
C GLY A 166 25.55 15.69 -6.76
N ALA A 167 25.88 16.63 -5.87
CA ALA A 167 27.25 16.88 -5.42
C ALA A 167 27.44 16.50 -3.96
N SER A 168 28.62 15.99 -3.62
CA SER A 168 29.04 15.65 -2.26
C SER A 168 30.53 15.92 -2.07
N ILE A 169 30.95 16.09 -0.82
CA ILE A 169 32.36 16.28 -0.47
C ILE A 169 32.83 15.03 0.26
N ILE A 170 33.92 14.45 -0.20
CA ILE A 170 34.56 13.29 0.41
C ILE A 170 35.82 13.81 1.12
N LYS A 171 35.87 13.66 2.44
CA LYS A 171 37.08 13.91 3.25
C LYS A 171 37.81 12.58 3.41
N VAL A 172 39.05 12.49 2.94
CA VAL A 172 39.86 11.27 3.03
C VAL A 172 40.75 11.28 4.27
N ASP A 173 41.34 12.44 4.58
CA ASP A 173 42.11 12.70 5.80
C ASP A 173 41.95 14.19 6.19
N ASP A 174 42.74 14.69 7.13
CA ASP A 174 42.54 16.02 7.72
C ASP A 174 42.62 17.19 6.74
N ASP A 175 43.49 17.08 5.74
CA ASP A 175 43.73 18.12 4.75
C ASP A 175 43.36 17.69 3.32
N THR A 176 42.84 16.48 3.11
CA THR A 176 42.51 15.97 1.76
C THR A 176 41.01 15.88 1.53
N TYR A 177 40.50 16.72 0.63
CA TYR A 177 39.09 16.78 0.24
C TYR A 177 38.92 16.58 -1.27
N TYR A 178 37.83 15.91 -1.64
CA TYR A 178 37.40 15.73 -3.02
C TYR A 178 35.96 16.16 -3.20
N LEU A 179 35.64 16.77 -4.34
CA LEU A 179 34.27 16.97 -4.78
C LEU A 179 33.85 15.79 -5.65
N SER A 180 32.79 15.10 -5.25
CA SER A 180 32.16 14.06 -6.06
C SER A 180 30.86 14.60 -6.64
N ILE A 181 30.70 14.46 -7.96
CA ILE A 181 29.47 14.79 -8.69
C ILE A 181 28.96 13.50 -9.34
N THR A 182 27.74 13.12 -9.00
CA THR A 182 27.10 11.89 -9.48
C THR A 182 25.80 12.24 -10.21
N ALA A 183 25.58 11.61 -11.37
CA ALA A 183 24.30 11.73 -12.07
C ALA A 183 23.18 11.04 -11.28
N LYS A 184 21.96 11.58 -11.31
CA LYS A 184 20.81 10.95 -10.65
C LYS A 184 20.24 9.81 -11.49
N ASP A 185 20.23 9.98 -12.81
CA ASP A 185 19.85 8.93 -13.74
C ASP A 185 21.05 8.02 -14.07
N THR A 186 20.71 6.78 -14.42
CA THR A 186 21.66 5.81 -14.97
C THR A 186 21.67 5.86 -16.50
N GLY A 187 22.63 5.17 -17.11
CA GLY A 187 22.66 5.04 -18.57
C GLY A 187 23.58 6.03 -19.26
N THR A 188 23.81 5.81 -20.55
CA THR A 188 24.73 6.61 -21.37
C THR A 188 24.26 8.06 -21.53
N ASP A 189 22.98 8.31 -21.36
CA ASP A 189 22.40 9.66 -21.52
C ASP A 189 22.66 10.52 -20.28
N ALA A 190 23.06 9.89 -19.18
CA ALA A 190 23.47 10.55 -17.95
C ALA A 190 24.94 11.02 -17.96
N LYS A 191 25.70 10.77 -19.04
CA LYS A 191 27.08 11.25 -19.19
C LYS A 191 27.16 12.77 -19.05
N MET A 192 27.97 13.24 -18.11
CA MET A 192 28.17 14.65 -17.81
C MET A 192 29.35 15.21 -18.60
N THR A 193 29.17 16.43 -19.10
CA THR A 193 30.25 17.35 -19.46
C THR A 193 30.16 18.57 -18.56
N ILE A 194 31.27 18.93 -17.92
CA ILE A 194 31.37 19.99 -16.92
C ILE A 194 32.34 21.06 -17.43
N SER A 195 31.91 22.31 -17.41
CA SER A 195 32.74 23.45 -17.75
C SER A 195 32.38 24.67 -16.90
N VAL A 196 33.35 25.52 -16.59
CA VAL A 196 33.14 26.81 -15.95
C VAL A 196 33.50 27.92 -16.93
N THR A 197 32.58 28.87 -17.10
CA THR A 197 32.79 30.07 -17.92
C THR A 197 32.92 31.31 -17.03
N GLY A 198 33.90 32.18 -17.33
CA GLY A 198 34.20 33.38 -16.55
C GLY A 198 35.21 33.19 -15.41
N ASP A 199 35.76 31.99 -15.21
CA ASP A 199 36.80 31.69 -14.21
C ASP A 199 37.66 30.49 -14.65
N ASP A 200 38.78 30.75 -15.33
CA ASP A 200 39.66 29.71 -15.86
C ASP A 200 40.34 28.89 -14.75
N THR A 201 40.61 29.51 -13.59
CA THR A 201 41.22 28.84 -12.42
C THR A 201 40.30 27.78 -11.85
N LEU A 202 38.99 28.10 -11.75
CA LEU A 202 38.00 27.13 -11.31
C LEU A 202 37.74 26.07 -12.39
N ASN A 203 37.71 26.48 -13.67
CA ASN A 203 37.54 25.56 -14.79
C ASN A 203 38.65 24.50 -14.83
N SER A 204 39.91 24.88 -14.64
CA SER A 204 41.04 23.94 -14.65
C SER A 204 41.05 22.93 -13.50
N LYS A 205 40.15 23.08 -12.52
CA LYS A 205 40.00 22.19 -11.37
C LYS A 205 38.75 21.29 -11.45
N LEU A 206 37.75 21.72 -12.21
CA LEU A 206 36.43 21.06 -12.27
C LEU A 206 36.03 20.58 -13.66
N ASN A 207 36.73 20.99 -14.71
CA ASN A 207 36.33 20.66 -16.07
C ASN A 207 36.36 19.14 -16.30
N TYR A 208 35.42 18.70 -17.14
CA TYR A 208 35.35 17.33 -17.60
C TYR A 208 34.63 17.31 -18.94
N THR A 209 35.23 16.69 -19.94
CA THR A 209 34.62 16.50 -21.25
C THR A 209 34.36 15.01 -21.43
N SER A 210 33.10 14.63 -21.66
CA SER A 210 32.78 13.25 -22.01
C SER A 210 33.28 12.93 -23.42
N ASP A 211 34.04 11.85 -23.57
CA ASP A 211 34.43 11.28 -24.87
C ASP A 211 33.86 9.85 -24.96
N THR A 212 34.05 9.20 -26.10
CA THR A 212 33.72 7.79 -26.37
C THR A 212 34.44 6.79 -25.45
N GLY A 213 35.39 7.24 -24.62
CA GLY A 213 36.11 6.44 -23.60
C GLY A 213 36.09 7.07 -22.20
N ALA A 214 37.20 6.95 -21.46
CA ALA A 214 37.38 7.74 -20.24
C ALA A 214 37.55 9.21 -20.65
N GLY A 215 36.53 10.03 -20.37
CA GLY A 215 36.57 11.47 -20.69
C GLY A 215 37.81 12.17 -20.11
N SER A 216 38.08 13.38 -20.59
CA SER A 216 39.29 14.14 -20.24
C SER A 216 38.96 15.40 -19.46
N GLY A 217 39.89 15.86 -18.62
CA GLY A 217 39.73 17.07 -17.80
C GLY A 217 40.37 16.93 -16.42
N ALA A 218 40.03 17.85 -15.53
CA ALA A 218 40.50 17.87 -14.15
C ALA A 218 39.77 16.86 -13.25
N MET A 219 38.51 16.54 -13.57
CA MET A 219 37.77 15.49 -12.87
C MET A 219 38.11 14.11 -13.46
N THR A 220 38.22 13.11 -12.59
CA THR A 220 38.41 11.70 -12.95
C THR A 220 37.08 10.96 -12.89
N GLN A 221 36.81 10.13 -13.91
CA GLN A 221 35.63 9.27 -13.90
C GLN A 221 35.87 8.04 -13.02
N GLN A 222 35.08 7.90 -11.97
CA GLN A 222 35.16 6.76 -11.07
C GLN A 222 34.17 5.65 -11.39
N THR A 223 32.97 6.03 -11.85
CA THR A 223 31.99 5.10 -12.38
C THR A 223 31.56 5.60 -13.75
N ALA A 224 31.64 4.75 -14.77
CA ALA A 224 31.16 5.07 -16.10
C ALA A 224 29.63 5.04 -16.14
N ALA A 225 29.03 5.94 -16.93
CA ALA A 225 27.62 5.83 -17.30
C ALA A 225 27.47 4.68 -18.33
N GLN A 226 26.67 3.68 -17.99
CA GLN A 226 26.44 2.49 -18.82
C GLN A 226 24.95 2.17 -18.86
N ASN A 227 24.45 1.71 -20.00
CA ASN A 227 23.09 1.20 -20.15
C ASN A 227 22.96 -0.22 -19.60
N ALA A 228 21.78 -0.54 -19.08
CA ALA A 228 21.40 -1.91 -18.85
C ALA A 228 21.28 -2.63 -20.20
N SER A 229 21.87 -3.83 -20.30
CA SER A 229 21.74 -4.69 -21.47
C SER A 229 21.24 -6.05 -21.01
N ILE A 230 20.12 -6.48 -21.59
CA ILE A 230 19.53 -7.80 -21.33
C ILE A 230 19.35 -8.54 -22.65
N LYS A 231 19.31 -9.87 -22.60
CA LYS A 231 18.74 -10.69 -23.66
C LYS A 231 17.42 -11.25 -23.20
N LEU A 232 16.37 -10.92 -23.93
CA LEU A 232 15.01 -11.43 -23.73
C LEU A 232 14.68 -12.38 -24.87
N ASN A 233 14.47 -13.67 -24.58
CA ASN A 233 14.24 -14.72 -25.60
C ASN A 233 15.28 -14.68 -26.74
N GLY A 234 16.55 -14.40 -26.39
CA GLY A 234 17.66 -14.27 -27.34
C GLY A 234 17.80 -12.89 -28.00
N MET A 235 16.81 -12.00 -27.91
CA MET A 235 16.89 -10.64 -28.44
C MET A 235 17.59 -9.71 -27.45
N THR A 236 18.64 -9.00 -27.89
CA THR A 236 19.33 -8.03 -27.02
C THR A 236 18.55 -6.72 -26.96
N ILE A 237 18.30 -6.23 -25.75
CA ILE A 237 17.57 -5.01 -25.45
C ILE A 237 18.45 -4.14 -24.55
N GLU A 238 18.55 -2.86 -24.85
CA GLU A 238 19.29 -1.89 -24.05
C GLU A 238 18.36 -0.80 -23.49
N ARG A 239 18.58 -0.42 -22.24
CA ARG A 239 17.80 0.60 -21.54
C ARG A 239 18.68 1.47 -20.65
N GLN A 240 18.28 2.74 -20.50
CA GLN A 240 18.96 3.70 -19.63
C GLN A 240 18.84 3.32 -18.14
N SER A 241 17.80 2.60 -17.75
CA SER A 241 17.49 2.26 -16.35
C SER A 241 17.54 0.76 -16.08
N ASN A 242 17.82 0.40 -14.83
CA ASN A 242 17.64 -0.95 -14.29
C ASN A 242 16.16 -1.32 -14.09
N THR A 243 15.24 -0.37 -14.26
CA THR A 243 13.80 -0.66 -14.30
C THR A 243 13.31 -0.56 -15.75
N ILE A 244 12.85 -1.69 -16.29
CA ILE A 244 12.46 -1.87 -17.69
C ILE A 244 10.98 -2.23 -17.72
N SER A 245 10.12 -1.31 -18.16
CA SER A 245 8.66 -1.47 -18.20
C SER A 245 8.06 -1.54 -19.61
N ASP A 246 8.91 -1.49 -20.64
CA ASP A 246 8.51 -1.36 -22.04
C ASP A 246 9.01 -2.51 -22.93
N ALA A 247 9.72 -3.49 -22.36
CA ALA A 247 10.25 -4.64 -23.10
C ALA A 247 9.22 -5.76 -23.29
N ILE A 248 8.33 -5.95 -22.32
CA ILE A 248 7.24 -6.92 -22.36
C ILE A 248 5.97 -6.17 -21.93
N ASP A 249 4.90 -6.25 -22.71
CA ASP A 249 3.66 -5.54 -22.40
C ASP A 249 3.08 -6.02 -21.06
N GLY A 250 2.77 -5.06 -20.21
CA GLY A 250 2.26 -5.28 -18.86
C GLY A 250 3.27 -5.84 -17.85
N VAL A 251 4.58 -5.86 -18.14
CA VAL A 251 5.59 -6.39 -17.20
C VAL A 251 6.67 -5.35 -16.94
N THR A 252 6.96 -5.13 -15.66
CA THR A 252 8.11 -4.32 -15.22
C THR A 252 9.19 -5.21 -14.64
N LEU A 253 10.35 -5.20 -15.27
CA LEU A 253 11.58 -5.87 -14.82
C LEU A 253 12.44 -4.90 -14.01
N THR A 254 12.92 -5.32 -12.85
CA THR A 254 13.91 -4.58 -12.05
C THR A 254 15.17 -5.42 -11.91
N LEU A 255 16.26 -4.98 -12.54
CA LEU A 255 17.53 -5.67 -12.57
C LEU A 255 18.30 -5.45 -11.26
N LYS A 256 18.95 -6.51 -10.76
CA LYS A 256 19.68 -6.52 -9.48
C LYS A 256 21.14 -6.90 -9.65
N SER A 257 21.42 -7.89 -10.49
CA SER A 257 22.78 -8.35 -10.78
C SER A 257 22.87 -8.90 -12.20
N GLN A 258 24.09 -9.04 -12.69
CA GLN A 258 24.34 -9.78 -13.92
C GLN A 258 24.03 -11.27 -13.69
N THR A 259 23.55 -11.94 -14.73
CA THR A 259 23.46 -13.40 -14.72
C THR A 259 24.86 -14.00 -14.92
N ALA A 260 25.04 -15.28 -14.55
CA ALA A 260 26.28 -15.98 -14.86
C ALA A 260 26.53 -16.00 -16.39
N THR A 261 27.79 -15.98 -16.79
CA THR A 261 28.18 -15.94 -18.21
C THR A 261 27.50 -17.03 -19.02
N ASN A 262 26.81 -16.65 -20.10
CA ASN A 262 26.03 -17.53 -20.97
C ASN A 262 24.88 -18.28 -20.28
N SER A 263 24.37 -17.76 -19.17
CA SER A 263 23.22 -18.29 -18.45
C SER A 263 22.06 -17.30 -18.44
N SER A 264 20.83 -17.83 -18.52
CA SER A 264 19.58 -17.07 -18.40
C SER A 264 18.74 -17.61 -17.25
N GLU A 265 18.01 -16.75 -16.55
CA GLU A 265 16.93 -17.16 -15.65
C GLU A 265 15.60 -17.15 -16.41
N THR A 266 14.65 -17.99 -16.00
CA THR A 266 13.32 -18.06 -16.64
C THR A 266 12.33 -17.22 -15.84
N LEU A 267 11.82 -16.15 -16.46
CA LEU A 267 10.66 -15.42 -15.97
C LEU A 267 9.39 -16.20 -16.35
N SER A 268 8.66 -16.72 -15.35
CA SER A 268 7.38 -17.37 -15.55
C SER A 268 6.25 -16.48 -15.06
N ILE A 269 5.31 -16.16 -15.95
CA ILE A 269 4.12 -15.38 -15.66
C ILE A 269 2.93 -16.33 -15.76
N ALA A 270 2.18 -16.44 -14.67
CA ALA A 270 1.02 -17.30 -14.57
C ALA A 270 -0.16 -16.52 -13.99
N SER A 271 -1.38 -17.02 -14.22
CA SER A 271 -2.57 -16.43 -13.62
C SER A 271 -2.50 -16.48 -12.09
N ASP A 272 -2.83 -15.36 -11.45
CA ASP A 272 -2.90 -15.26 -9.98
C ASP A 272 -4.33 -15.05 -9.51
N ILE A 273 -4.94 -16.16 -9.10
CA ILE A 273 -6.31 -16.19 -8.59
C ILE A 273 -6.36 -16.17 -7.06
N ALA A 274 -5.20 -16.20 -6.38
CA ALA A 274 -5.15 -16.31 -4.93
C ALA A 274 -5.71 -15.06 -4.23
N PRO A 275 -5.39 -13.81 -4.63
CA PRO A 275 -5.98 -12.61 -4.04
C PRO A 275 -7.50 -12.59 -4.14
N MET A 276 -8.04 -12.98 -5.31
CA MET A 276 -9.48 -13.04 -5.53
C MET A 276 -10.13 -14.11 -4.65
N LYS A 277 -9.56 -15.32 -4.60
CA LYS A 277 -10.06 -16.42 -3.75
C LYS A 277 -10.09 -16.01 -2.27
N THR A 278 -9.03 -15.39 -1.77
CA THR A 278 -8.98 -14.88 -0.39
C THR A 278 -10.02 -13.78 -0.15
N ALA A 279 -10.20 -12.86 -1.09
CA ALA A 279 -11.18 -11.79 -0.95
C ALA A 279 -12.63 -12.34 -0.91
N VAL A 280 -12.96 -13.30 -1.78
CA VAL A 280 -14.27 -13.98 -1.79
C VAL A 280 -14.49 -14.73 -0.47
N GLN A 281 -13.49 -15.46 0.01
CA GLN A 281 -13.56 -16.18 1.28
C GLN A 281 -13.82 -15.22 2.46
N ASN A 282 -13.05 -14.13 2.55
CA ASN A 282 -13.20 -13.13 3.61
C ASN A 282 -14.58 -12.47 3.58
N TYR A 283 -15.15 -12.22 2.39
CA TYR A 283 -16.50 -11.69 2.26
C TYR A 283 -17.55 -12.69 2.78
N VAL A 284 -17.45 -13.97 2.39
CA VAL A 284 -18.37 -15.02 2.85
C VAL A 284 -18.28 -15.20 4.36
N ASP A 285 -17.07 -15.20 4.93
CA ASP A 285 -16.88 -15.33 6.38
C ASP A 285 -17.47 -14.13 7.13
N ALA A 286 -17.25 -12.90 6.65
CA ALA A 286 -17.83 -11.71 7.25
C ALA A 286 -19.37 -11.71 7.18
N TYR A 287 -19.93 -12.17 6.05
CA TYR A 287 -21.38 -12.31 5.89
C TYR A 287 -21.96 -13.38 6.81
N ASN A 288 -21.31 -14.54 6.92
CA ASN A 288 -21.74 -15.63 7.80
C ASN A 288 -21.64 -15.25 9.28
N ALA A 289 -20.61 -14.48 9.65
CA ALA A 289 -20.48 -13.91 10.98
C ALA A 289 -21.65 -12.95 11.29
N LEU A 290 -22.00 -12.06 10.34
CA LEU A 290 -23.17 -11.19 10.47
C LEU A 290 -24.48 -11.97 10.62
N GLN A 291 -24.70 -13.01 9.80
CA GLN A 291 -25.88 -13.87 9.93
C GLN A 291 -25.95 -14.56 11.29
N THR A 292 -24.81 -15.00 11.82
CA THR A 292 -24.70 -15.59 13.16
C THR A 292 -25.03 -14.58 14.26
N THR A 293 -24.50 -13.35 14.15
CA THR A 293 -24.82 -12.25 15.06
C THR A 293 -26.32 -11.96 15.04
N ILE A 294 -26.92 -11.81 13.85
CA ILE A 294 -28.35 -11.54 13.75
C ILE A 294 -29.16 -12.70 14.31
N GLY A 295 -28.85 -13.95 13.95
CA GLY A 295 -29.53 -15.14 14.48
C GLY A 295 -29.47 -15.24 16.00
N THR A 296 -28.35 -14.84 16.61
CA THR A 296 -28.21 -14.76 18.07
C THR A 296 -29.07 -13.65 18.66
N LEU A 297 -29.03 -12.44 18.08
CA LEU A 297 -29.76 -11.27 18.57
C LEU A 297 -31.27 -11.38 18.36
N THR A 298 -31.74 -12.19 17.41
CA THR A 298 -33.17 -12.40 17.10
C THR A 298 -33.66 -13.79 17.45
N LYS A 299 -32.88 -14.58 18.21
CA LYS A 299 -33.24 -15.95 18.56
C LYS A 299 -34.61 -15.98 19.25
N TYR A 300 -35.48 -16.87 18.78
CA TYR A 300 -36.70 -17.24 19.48
C TYR A 300 -36.51 -18.61 20.13
N THR A 301 -36.89 -18.72 21.39
CA THR A 301 -36.99 -19.98 22.13
C THR A 301 -38.46 -20.18 22.44
N GLU A 302 -38.98 -21.35 22.05
CA GLU A 302 -40.38 -21.72 22.27
C GLU A 302 -40.74 -21.61 23.75
N VAL A 303 -41.96 -21.14 24.02
CA VAL A 303 -42.46 -20.99 25.38
C VAL A 303 -42.93 -22.36 25.87
N ASP A 304 -42.47 -22.79 27.05
CA ASP A 304 -42.90 -24.05 27.65
C ASP A 304 -44.44 -24.08 27.78
N PRO A 305 -45.10 -25.19 27.37
CA PRO A 305 -46.56 -25.30 27.48
C PRO A 305 -47.03 -25.07 28.93
N GLY A 306 -47.77 -23.98 29.15
CA GLY A 306 -48.29 -23.58 30.47
C GLY A 306 -47.54 -22.43 31.15
N SER A 307 -46.52 -21.83 30.52
CA SER A 307 -45.87 -20.61 31.01
C SER A 307 -46.53 -19.35 30.45
N ASP A 308 -46.84 -18.39 31.33
CA ASP A 308 -47.30 -17.04 30.95
C ASP A 308 -46.14 -16.10 30.55
N ALA A 309 -44.88 -16.54 30.73
CA ALA A 309 -43.69 -15.74 30.49
C ALA A 309 -42.87 -16.24 29.29
N GLN A 310 -42.34 -15.30 28.50
CA GLN A 310 -41.39 -15.60 27.44
C GLN A 310 -40.06 -16.12 28.00
N SER A 311 -39.37 -16.96 27.22
CA SER A 311 -38.04 -17.46 27.59
C SER A 311 -37.02 -16.32 27.74
N THR A 312 -36.25 -16.34 28.82
CA THR A 312 -35.10 -15.43 29.05
C THR A 312 -33.94 -15.70 28.09
N SER A 313 -34.00 -16.81 27.33
CA SER A 313 -33.03 -17.16 26.27
C SER A 313 -33.35 -16.54 24.91
N ASN A 314 -34.42 -15.73 24.81
CA ASN A 314 -34.72 -14.97 23.60
C ASN A 314 -33.64 -13.91 23.32
N GLY A 315 -33.35 -13.72 22.04
CA GLY A 315 -32.49 -12.64 21.58
C GLY A 315 -33.11 -11.28 21.91
N VAL A 316 -32.28 -10.33 22.33
CA VAL A 316 -32.71 -8.99 22.77
C VAL A 316 -33.37 -8.14 21.68
N LEU A 317 -33.13 -8.47 20.41
CA LEU A 317 -33.70 -7.82 19.22
C LEU A 317 -34.79 -8.68 18.54
N LEU A 318 -35.33 -9.70 19.22
CA LEU A 318 -36.43 -10.50 18.70
C LEU A 318 -37.60 -9.60 18.22
N GLY A 319 -38.06 -9.81 16.99
CA GLY A 319 -39.16 -9.06 16.38
C GLY A 319 -38.81 -7.62 15.95
N ASN A 320 -37.58 -7.16 16.12
CA ASN A 320 -37.17 -5.82 15.70
C ASN A 320 -37.30 -5.65 14.16
N SER A 321 -37.94 -4.56 13.71
CA SER A 321 -38.18 -4.29 12.29
C SER A 321 -36.91 -3.86 11.54
N THR A 322 -36.02 -3.10 12.19
CA THR A 322 -34.74 -2.65 11.61
C THR A 322 -33.85 -3.83 11.27
N VAL A 323 -33.70 -4.80 12.19
CA VAL A 323 -32.89 -6.00 11.97
C VAL A 323 -33.46 -6.83 10.81
N ARG A 324 -34.79 -7.00 10.76
CA ARG A 324 -35.47 -7.69 9.63
C ARG A 324 -35.29 -6.96 8.31
N GLY A 325 -35.33 -5.63 8.32
CA GLY A 325 -35.07 -4.80 7.14
C GLY A 325 -33.66 -4.99 6.60
N ILE A 326 -32.65 -5.00 7.48
CA ILE A 326 -31.25 -5.25 7.12
C ILE A 326 -31.09 -6.64 6.50
N GLN A 327 -31.64 -7.70 7.14
CA GLN A 327 -31.58 -9.06 6.59
C GLN A 327 -32.22 -9.16 5.21
N THR A 328 -33.39 -8.55 5.04
CA THR A 328 -34.12 -8.58 3.76
C THR A 328 -33.35 -7.85 2.66
N SER A 329 -32.78 -6.69 2.98
CA SER A 329 -31.95 -5.91 2.05
C SER A 329 -30.73 -6.70 1.59
N LEU A 330 -29.95 -7.25 2.52
CA LEU A 330 -28.76 -8.05 2.21
C LEU A 330 -29.10 -9.31 1.41
N LYS A 331 -30.17 -10.03 1.79
CA LYS A 331 -30.62 -11.20 1.05
C LYS A 331 -31.02 -10.86 -0.39
N THR A 332 -31.66 -9.71 -0.60
CA THR A 332 -32.07 -9.26 -1.93
C THR A 332 -30.85 -8.94 -2.79
N GLN A 333 -29.84 -8.26 -2.25
CA GLN A 333 -28.61 -7.93 -2.99
C GLN A 333 -27.80 -9.18 -3.38
N ILE A 334 -27.75 -10.18 -2.50
CA ILE A 334 -27.05 -11.45 -2.78
C ILE A 334 -27.79 -12.32 -3.80
N SER A 335 -29.12 -12.23 -3.83
CA SER A 335 -29.94 -13.04 -4.75
C SER A 335 -30.26 -12.34 -6.07
N SER A 336 -29.95 -11.04 -6.21
CA SER A 336 -30.20 -10.31 -7.44
C SER A 336 -29.22 -10.75 -8.53
N ALA A 337 -29.78 -11.16 -9.68
CA ALA A 337 -29.00 -11.41 -10.88
C ALA A 337 -28.54 -10.09 -11.50
N GLN A 338 -27.31 -10.05 -12.00
CA GLN A 338 -26.78 -8.92 -12.74
C GLN A 338 -27.04 -9.09 -14.24
N SER A 339 -27.63 -8.07 -14.86
CA SER A 339 -27.96 -8.09 -16.29
C SER A 339 -26.73 -7.85 -17.16
N GLY A 340 -26.54 -8.65 -18.20
CA GLY A 340 -25.49 -8.44 -19.22
C GLY A 340 -24.17 -9.16 -18.94
N MET A 341 -24.13 -10.07 -17.97
CA MET A 341 -22.99 -10.95 -17.71
C MET A 341 -23.38 -12.41 -17.97
N ASP A 342 -22.45 -13.20 -18.51
CA ASP A 342 -22.64 -14.65 -18.69
C ASP A 342 -22.72 -15.39 -17.34
N ILE A 343 -22.04 -14.84 -16.32
CA ILE A 343 -22.16 -15.22 -14.91
C ILE A 343 -23.01 -14.15 -14.23
N SER A 344 -24.29 -14.43 -14.07
CA SER A 344 -25.28 -13.45 -13.63
C SER A 344 -25.61 -13.54 -12.14
N THR A 345 -25.32 -14.67 -11.49
CA THR A 345 -25.66 -14.93 -10.08
C THR A 345 -24.47 -15.44 -9.26
N LEU A 346 -24.49 -15.18 -7.95
CA LEU A 346 -23.49 -15.73 -7.01
C LEU A 346 -23.45 -17.27 -7.02
N ASN A 347 -24.58 -17.92 -7.29
CA ASN A 347 -24.64 -19.37 -7.42
C ASN A 347 -23.84 -19.88 -8.63
N GLU A 348 -23.85 -19.14 -9.75
CA GLU A 348 -23.01 -19.41 -10.93
C GLU A 348 -21.53 -19.13 -10.63
N MET A 349 -21.22 -18.18 -9.73
CA MET A 349 -19.88 -17.95 -9.17
C MET A 349 -19.49 -18.97 -8.07
N CYS A 350 -20.22 -20.08 -7.94
CA CYS A 350 -19.95 -21.16 -6.99
C CYS A 350 -20.11 -20.79 -5.50
N VAL A 351 -20.83 -19.70 -5.21
CA VAL A 351 -21.21 -19.27 -3.86
C VAL A 351 -22.71 -19.55 -3.66
N LYS A 352 -23.03 -20.58 -2.88
CA LYS A 352 -24.41 -20.99 -2.63
C LYS A 352 -24.96 -20.33 -1.39
N GLN A 353 -26.23 -19.93 -1.42
CA GLN A 353 -26.95 -19.53 -0.23
C GLN A 353 -27.75 -20.72 0.33
N ASN A 354 -27.57 -21.02 1.61
CA ASN A 354 -28.37 -21.98 2.32
C ASN A 354 -29.82 -21.45 2.47
N PRO A 355 -30.84 -22.13 1.92
CA PRO A 355 -32.20 -21.61 1.89
C PRO A 355 -32.86 -21.54 3.27
N LYS A 356 -32.34 -22.29 4.26
CA LYS A 356 -32.88 -22.35 5.63
C LYS A 356 -32.24 -21.30 6.53
N THR A 357 -30.91 -21.14 6.46
CA THR A 357 -30.16 -20.26 7.36
C THR A 357 -29.79 -18.92 6.72
N GLY A 358 -29.84 -18.81 5.40
CA GLY A 358 -29.40 -17.63 4.66
C GLY A 358 -27.88 -17.45 4.59
N MET A 359 -27.11 -18.40 5.15
CA MET A 359 -25.64 -18.42 5.13
C MET A 359 -25.09 -18.71 3.73
N LEU A 360 -23.87 -18.25 3.45
CA LEU A 360 -23.16 -18.52 2.20
C LEU A 360 -22.19 -19.70 2.37
N GLU A 361 -22.12 -20.53 1.35
CA GLU A 361 -21.24 -21.71 1.26
C GLU A 361 -20.42 -21.60 -0.04
N ILE A 362 -19.09 -21.68 0.06
CA ILE A 362 -18.18 -21.64 -1.10
C ILE A 362 -17.77 -23.07 -1.45
N ASP A 363 -17.95 -23.43 -2.72
CA ASP A 363 -17.30 -24.60 -3.31
C ASP A 363 -15.90 -24.19 -3.82
N SER A 364 -14.87 -24.43 -3.01
CA SER A 364 -13.51 -23.95 -3.27
C SER A 364 -12.91 -24.48 -4.57
N ASP A 365 -13.25 -25.72 -4.96
CA ASP A 365 -12.73 -26.34 -6.17
C ASP A 365 -13.40 -25.72 -7.41
N LYS A 366 -14.72 -25.55 -7.38
CA LYS A 366 -15.43 -24.92 -8.49
C LYS A 366 -15.12 -23.43 -8.62
N LEU A 367 -14.93 -22.71 -7.51
CA LEU A 367 -14.47 -21.32 -7.55
C LEU A 367 -13.08 -21.22 -8.21
N THR A 368 -12.20 -22.19 -7.93
CA THR A 368 -10.87 -22.26 -8.57
C THR A 368 -11.00 -22.49 -10.08
N THR A 369 -11.86 -23.41 -10.51
CA THR A 369 -12.15 -23.63 -11.94
C THR A 369 -12.75 -22.39 -12.61
N ALA A 370 -13.77 -21.76 -12.00
CA ALA A 370 -14.42 -20.57 -12.55
C ALA A 370 -13.44 -19.40 -12.71
N LEU A 371 -12.59 -19.17 -11.71
CA LEU A 371 -11.54 -18.14 -11.75
C LEU A 371 -10.43 -18.45 -12.76
N THR A 372 -10.15 -19.73 -13.03
CA THR A 372 -9.14 -20.12 -14.02
C THR A 372 -9.68 -19.96 -15.45
N ASP A 373 -10.91 -20.42 -15.69
CA ASP A 373 -11.48 -20.48 -17.04
C ASP A 373 -12.07 -19.14 -17.48
N ASN A 374 -12.62 -18.34 -16.54
CA ASN A 374 -13.38 -17.13 -16.84
C ASN A 374 -13.06 -15.96 -15.88
N SER A 375 -11.78 -15.74 -15.56
CA SER A 375 -11.30 -14.66 -14.66
C SER A 375 -11.74 -13.23 -15.01
N SER A 376 -12.31 -12.98 -16.19
CA SER A 376 -12.86 -11.68 -16.59
C SER A 376 -14.36 -11.53 -16.35
N GLN A 377 -15.06 -12.64 -16.18
CA GLN A 377 -16.49 -12.69 -15.91
C GLN A 377 -16.78 -12.92 -14.42
N VAL A 378 -15.88 -13.59 -13.71
CA VAL A 378 -15.87 -13.75 -12.25
C VAL A 378 -15.17 -12.56 -11.62
#